data_AF-A0A517PFI3-F1
#
_entry.id   AF-A0A517PFI3-F1
#
_cell.length_a   1.000
_cell.length_b   1.000
_cell.length_c   1.000
_cell.angle_alpha   90.00
_cell.angle_beta   90.00
_cell.angle_gamma   90.00
#
_symmetry.space_group_name_H-M   'P 1'
#
loop_
_entity.id
_entity.type
_entity.pdbx_description
1 polymer ?
#
loop_
_entity_poly.entity_id
_entity_poly.type
_entity_poly.pdbx_seq_one_letter_code
_entity_poly.pdbx_strand_id
1 'polypeptide(L)'
;MRRERINDVIRNFLTNYGARHRHPANVLLHAIGLPVTFALPVWLLVEERPWWALAAFVGGYALQFLGHAIEGNDAGETVLVKRWLGKPYREYAESPPDR
;
A
#
# COMPACT_ATOMS: atom_id res chain seq x y z
N MET A 1 -28.97 5.52 -7.71
CA MET A 1 -27.81 6.04 -8.49
C MET A 1 -26.58 6.46 -7.67
N ARG A 2 -26.55 7.57 -6.91
CA ARG A 2 -25.28 8.04 -6.26
C ARG A 2 -24.77 7.11 -5.15
N ARG A 3 -25.67 6.54 -4.33
CA ARG A 3 -25.31 5.58 -3.27
C ARG A 3 -24.79 4.25 -3.81
N GLU A 4 -25.43 3.71 -4.85
CA GLU A 4 -24.99 2.46 -5.51
C GLU A 4 -23.57 2.63 -6.08
N ARG A 5 -23.31 3.75 -6.76
CA ARG A 5 -21.98 4.06 -7.29
C ARG A 5 -20.89 4.10 -6.21
N ILE A 6 -21.19 4.66 -5.03
CA ILE A 6 -20.24 4.70 -3.91
C ILE A 6 -19.98 3.29 -3.37
N ASN A 7 -21.03 2.49 -3.22
CA ASN A 7 -20.90 1.11 -2.76
C ASN A 7 -20.06 0.28 -3.73
N ASP A 8 -20.23 0.47 -5.04
CA ASP A 8 -19.45 -0.22 -6.06
C ASP A 8 -17.97 0.18 -6.01
N VAL A 9 -17.67 1.47 -5.83
CA VAL A 9 -16.30 1.95 -5.68
C VAL A 9 -15.63 1.33 -4.44
N ILE A 10 -16.32 1.32 -3.30
CA ILE A 10 -15.78 0.75 -2.06
C ILE A 10 -15.58 -0.76 -2.21
N ARG A 11 -16.56 -1.49 -2.76
CA ARG A 11 -16.44 -2.93 -3.00
C ARG A 11 -15.25 -3.23 -3.92
N ASN A 12 -15.13 -2.52 -5.04
CA ASN A 12 -14.02 -2.70 -5.96
C ASN A 12 -12.67 -2.40 -5.31
N PHE A 13 -12.59 -1.35 -4.49
CA PHE A 13 -11.38 -1.04 -3.74
C PHE A 13 -11.01 -2.17 -2.78
N LEU A 14 -11.95 -2.64 -1.96
CA LEU A 14 -11.70 -3.71 -0.99
C LEU A 14 -11.35 -5.04 -1.66
N THR A 15 -12.05 -5.40 -2.75
CA THR A 15 -11.77 -6.61 -3.54
C THR A 15 -10.37 -6.55 -4.13
N ASN A 16 -9.98 -5.41 -4.73
CA ASN A 16 -8.65 -5.24 -5.28
C ASN A 16 -7.57 -5.21 -4.19
N TYR A 17 -7.85 -4.58 -3.05
CA TYR A 17 -6.94 -4.55 -1.91
C TYR A 17 -6.67 -5.95 -1.38
N GLY A 18 -7.72 -6.73 -1.10
CA GLY A 18 -7.58 -8.12 -0.64
C GLY A 18 -6.89 -9.02 -1.65
N ALA A 19 -7.15 -8.82 -2.95
CA ALA A 19 -6.47 -9.59 -4.00
C ALA A 19 -4.95 -9.34 -4.07
N ARG A 20 -4.47 -8.18 -3.61
CA ARG A 20 -3.05 -7.77 -3.63
C ARG A 20 -2.31 -8.02 -2.31
N HIS A 21 -3.03 -8.37 -1.25
CA HIS A 21 -2.48 -8.59 0.10
C HIS A 21 -3.04 -9.89 0.67
N ARG A 22 -2.62 -11.03 0.13
CA ARG A 22 -3.06 -12.35 0.60
C ARG A 22 -2.11 -12.93 1.64
N HIS A 23 -0.81 -12.62 1.54
CA HIS A 23 0.19 -13.14 2.44
C HIS A 23 0.06 -12.50 3.84
N PRO A 24 -0.05 -13.28 4.94
CA PRO A 24 -0.29 -12.71 6.27
C PRO A 24 0.82 -11.77 6.72
N ALA A 25 2.08 -12.03 6.34
CA ALA A 25 3.18 -11.11 6.62
C ALA A 25 3.03 -9.77 5.87
N ASN A 26 2.53 -9.77 4.64
CA ASN A 26 2.29 -8.54 3.88
C ASN A 26 1.19 -7.70 4.55
N VAL A 27 0.10 -8.35 4.96
CA VAL A 27 -1.00 -7.71 5.71
C VAL A 27 -0.49 -7.11 7.02
N LEU A 28 0.28 -7.86 7.81
CA LEU A 28 0.83 -7.38 9.08
C LEU A 28 1.79 -6.20 8.89
N LEU A 29 2.70 -6.30 7.92
CA LEU A 29 3.64 -5.23 7.61
C LEU A 29 2.94 -3.96 7.14
N HIS A 30 1.84 -4.06 6.38
CA HIS A 30 1.02 -2.91 6.01
C HIS A 30 0.22 -2.35 7.19
N ALA A 31 -0.35 -3.21 8.03
CA ALA A 31 -1.10 -2.79 9.21
C ALA A 31 -0.25 -1.92 10.16
N ILE A 32 1.05 -2.20 10.26
CA ILE A 32 2.02 -1.39 11.02
C ILE A 32 2.57 -0.24 10.16
N GLY A 33 2.96 -0.53 8.91
CA GLY A 33 3.63 0.40 8.02
C GLY A 33 2.78 1.62 7.66
N LEU A 34 1.46 1.46 7.46
CA LEU A 34 0.56 2.56 7.11
C LEU A 34 0.49 3.64 8.20
N PRO A 35 0.18 3.32 9.48
CA PRO A 35 0.27 4.29 10.58
C PRO A 35 1.66 4.92 10.73
N VAL A 36 2.72 4.12 10.61
CA VAL A 36 4.11 4.61 10.74
C VAL A 36 4.48 5.57 9.60
N THR A 37 3.91 5.41 8.41
CA THR A 37 4.19 6.26 7.24
C THR A 37 3.35 7.53 7.23
N PHE A 38 2.09 7.48 7.64
CA PHE A 38 1.16 8.60 7.45
C PHE A 38 0.73 9.30 8.73
N ALA A 39 0.57 8.58 9.85
CA ALA A 39 0.11 9.19 11.10
C ALA A 39 1.27 9.63 11.99
N LEU A 40 2.26 8.75 12.18
CA LEU A 40 3.39 9.02 13.06
C LEU A 40 4.26 10.22 12.62
N PRO A 41 4.56 10.44 11.32
CA PRO A 41 5.34 11.58 10.90
C PRO A 41 4.62 12.91 11.12
N VAL A 42 3.29 12.94 10.92
CA VAL A 42 2.48 14.13 11.22
C VAL A 42 2.57 14.49 12.68
N TRP A 43 2.40 13.52 13.59
CA TRP A 43 2.56 13.75 15.02
C TRP A 43 3.98 14.23 15.37
N LEU A 44 5.02 13.57 14.84
CA LEU A 44 6.41 13.96 15.09
C LEU A 44 6.77 15.35 14.55
N LEU A 45 6.14 15.80 13.46
CA LEU A 45 6.31 17.15 12.95
C LEU A 45 5.64 18.19 13.86
N VAL A 46 4.47 17.88 14.43
CA VAL A 46 3.82 18.74 15.44
C VAL A 46 4.70 18.87 16.69
N GLU A 47 5.39 17.80 17.08
CA GLU A 47 6.35 17.78 18.18
C GLU A 47 7.74 18.37 17.81
N GLU A 48 7.88 19.01 16.64
CA GLU A 48 9.15 19.59 16.16
C GLU A 48 10.32 18.59 16.07
N ARG A 49 10.03 17.33 15.74
CA ARG A 49 11.01 16.23 15.58
C ARG A 49 11.16 15.79 14.11
N PRO A 50 11.65 16.65 13.20
CA PRO A 50 11.60 16.40 11.75
C PRO A 50 12.44 15.19 11.31
N TRP A 51 13.59 14.95 11.93
CA TRP A 51 14.43 13.78 11.58
C TRP A 51 13.77 12.46 11.97
N TRP A 52 13.04 12.42 13.07
CA TRP A 52 12.24 11.27 13.45
C TRP A 52 11.04 11.09 12.55
N ALA A 53 10.39 12.19 12.13
CA ALA A 53 9.30 12.14 11.15
C ALA A 53 9.78 11.56 9.81
N LEU A 54 10.94 12.00 9.32
CA LEU A 54 11.55 11.46 8.11
C LEU A 54 11.90 9.98 8.27
N ALA A 55 12.50 9.59 9.40
CA ALA A 55 12.84 8.20 9.68
C ALA A 55 11.58 7.31 9.74
N ALA A 56 10.49 7.80 10.35
CA ALA A 56 9.21 7.11 10.39
C ALA A 56 8.59 6.97 8.99
N PHE A 57 8.60 8.05 8.18
CA PHE A 57 8.10 8.02 6.81
C PHE A 57 8.85 6.99 5.95
N VAL A 58 10.19 7.04 5.95
CA VAL A 58 11.03 6.11 5.16
C VAL A 58 10.92 4.68 5.69
N GLY A 59 10.99 4.50 7.02
CA GLY A 59 10.89 3.18 7.65
C GLY A 59 9.54 2.53 7.43
N GLY A 60 8.45 3.30 7.51
CA GLY A 60 7.10 2.82 7.24
C GLY A 60 6.93 2.39 5.77
N TYR A 61 7.47 3.15 4.81
CA TYR A 61 7.51 2.72 3.41
C TYR A 61 8.35 1.46 3.22
N ALA A 62 9.49 1.34 3.91
CA ALA A 62 10.32 0.14 3.85
C ALA A 62 9.56 -1.11 4.32
N LEU A 63 8.76 -1.02 5.39
CA LEU A 63 7.91 -2.12 5.84
C LEU A 63 6.86 -2.51 4.77
N GLN A 64 6.20 -1.53 4.16
CA GLN A 64 5.19 -1.77 3.11
C GLN A 64 5.82 -2.42 1.87
N PHE A 65 6.96 -1.90 1.40
CA PHE A 65 7.68 -2.50 0.27
C PHE A 65 8.21 -3.90 0.59
N LEU A 66 8.67 -4.15 1.82
CA LEU A 66 9.05 -5.49 2.25
C LEU A 66 7.85 -6.44 2.23
N GLY A 67 6.67 -5.98 2.68
CA GLY A 67 5.43 -6.74 2.58
C GLY A 67 5.11 -7.14 1.15
N HIS A 68 5.18 -6.18 0.22
CA HIS A 68 4.98 -6.43 -1.21
C HIS A 68 6.05 -7.35 -1.82
N ALA A 69 7.31 -7.23 -1.39
CA ALA A 69 8.37 -8.14 -1.81
C ALA A 69 8.12 -9.59 -1.34
N ILE A 70 7.61 -9.77 -0.11
CA ILE A 70 7.20 -11.08 0.42
C ILE A 70 5.98 -11.62 -0.32
N GLU A 71 4.99 -10.78 -0.60
CA GLU A 71 3.82 -11.14 -1.40
C GLU A 71 4.24 -11.55 -2.83
N GLY A 72 5.25 -10.89 -3.40
CA GLY A 72 5.74 -11.13 -4.76
C GLY A 72 5.07 -10.23 -5.81
N ASN A 73 4.54 -9.07 -5.42
CA ASN A 73 3.95 -8.08 -6.32
C ASN A 73 4.57 -6.67 -6.11
N ASP A 74 4.31 -5.78 -7.06
CA ASP A 74 4.68 -4.38 -6.95
C ASP A 74 3.68 -3.63 -6.05
N ALA A 75 4.20 -2.72 -5.22
CA ALA A 75 3.39 -1.77 -4.47
C ALA A 75 2.59 -0.84 -5.40
N GLY A 76 1.50 -0.25 -4.88
CA GLY A 76 0.60 0.60 -5.67
C GLY A 76 1.32 1.78 -6.35
N GLU A 77 2.17 2.47 -5.61
CA GLU A 77 2.99 3.59 -6.09
C GLU A 77 4.00 3.13 -7.13
N THR A 78 4.62 1.97 -6.91
CA THR A 78 5.55 1.35 -7.86
C THR A 78 4.83 1.00 -9.18
N VAL A 79 3.62 0.45 -9.10
CA VAL A 79 2.76 0.18 -10.27
C VAL A 79 2.44 1.48 -11.00
N LEU A 80 2.05 2.54 -10.29
CA LEU A 80 1.72 3.84 -10.88
C LEU A 80 2.93 4.43 -11.63
N VAL A 81 4.10 4.46 -10.99
CA VAL A 81 5.34 4.98 -11.58
C VAL A 81 5.77 4.14 -12.78
N LYS A 82 5.79 2.80 -12.66
CA LYS A 82 6.14 1.91 -13.78
C LYS A 82 5.19 2.08 -14.96
N ARG A 83 3.88 2.19 -14.70
CA ARG A 83 2.87 2.45 -15.73
C ARG A 83 3.13 3.77 -16.45
N TRP A 84 3.43 4.84 -15.71
CA TRP A 84 3.75 6.13 -16.31
C TRP A 84 5.02 6.08 -17.19
N LEU A 85 6.00 5.28 -16.78
CA LEU A 85 7.24 5.05 -17.51
C LEU A 85 7.11 4.00 -18.64
N GLY A 86 5.92 3.43 -18.87
CA GLY A 86 5.73 2.35 -19.84
C GLY A 86 6.51 1.05 -19.51
N LYS A 87 6.91 0.86 -18.25
CA LYS A 87 7.67 -0.30 -17.78
C LYS A 87 6.73 -1.43 -17.35
N PRO A 88 7.16 -2.71 -17.50
CA PRO A 88 6.40 -3.84 -16.98
C PRO A 88 6.30 -3.76 -15.46
N TYR A 89 5.11 -4.06 -14.94
CA TYR A 89 4.81 -4.11 -13.51
C TYR A 89 3.97 -5.33 -13.18
N ARG A 90 4.01 -5.77 -11.92
CA ARG A 90 3.27 -6.93 -11.42
C ARG A 90 2.28 -6.50 -10.36
N GLU A 91 1.00 -6.42 -10.72
CA GLU A 91 -0.02 -5.94 -9.78
C GLU A 91 -0.41 -7.00 -8.73
N TYR A 92 -0.31 -8.28 -9.10
CA TYR A 92 -0.70 -9.44 -8.28
C TYR A 92 0.43 -10.48 -8.27
N ALA A 93 0.62 -11.15 -7.14
CA ALA A 93 1.62 -12.20 -6.98
C ALA A 93 1.29 -13.43 -7.83
N GLU A 94 0.02 -13.77 -7.96
CA GLU A 94 -0.46 -14.78 -8.89
C GLU A 94 -1.48 -14.12 -9.81
N SER A 95 -1.68 -14.67 -11.02
CA SER A 95 -2.83 -14.28 -11.83
C SER A 95 -4.08 -14.36 -10.96
N PRO A 96 -4.95 -13.32 -10.95
CA PRO A 96 -6.22 -13.43 -10.24
C PRO A 96 -6.91 -14.73 -10.68
N PRO A 97 -7.56 -15.49 -9.77
CA PRO A 97 -8.48 -16.52 -10.21
C PRO A 97 -9.41 -15.88 -11.24
N ASP A 98 -9.62 -16.60 -12.33
CA ASP A 98 -10.46 -16.22 -13.46
C ASP A 98 -11.65 -15.38 -13.00
N ARG A 99 -11.75 -14.17 -13.55
CA ARG A 99 -12.86 -13.24 -13.29
C ARG A 99 -14.07 -13.63 -14.12
#